data_AF-A0A117LX00-F1
#
_entry.id   AF-A0A117LX00-F1
#
_cell.length_a   1.000
_cell.length_b   1.000
_cell.length_c   1.000
_cell.angle_alpha   90.00
_cell.angle_beta   90.00
_cell.angle_gamma   90.00
#
_symmetry.space_group_name_H-M   'P 1'
#
loop_
_entity.id
_entity.type
_entity.pdbx_description
1 polymer ?
#
loop_
_entity_poly.entity_id
_entity_poly.type
_entity_poly.pdbx_seq_one_letter_code
_entity_poly.pdbx_strand_id
1 'polypeptide(L)' 'MKGKNKFTQLEINELIRLIELRNQTESKKQKPIRDKMRKLGFYGRDDWGIIDLQVNDLIDLIEKNRITVF' A
#
# COMPACT_ATOMS: atom_id res chain seq x y z
N MET A 1 -10.23 0.66 10.22
CA MET A 1 -11.15 0.46 9.08
C MET A 1 -10.60 -0.71 8.29
N LYS A 2 -11.43 -1.63 7.79
CA LYS A 2 -10.94 -2.71 6.94
C LYS A 2 -10.80 -2.17 5.52
N GLY A 3 -9.58 -2.16 4.99
CA GLY A 3 -9.30 -1.79 3.60
C GLY A 3 -9.87 -2.79 2.61
N LYS A 4 -9.76 -2.45 1.33
CA LYS A 4 -10.16 -3.34 0.25
C LYS A 4 -9.03 -4.31 -0.09
N ASN A 5 -9.37 -5.47 -0.61
CA ASN A 5 -8.41 -6.48 -1.07
C ASN A 5 -8.45 -6.71 -2.59
N LYS A 6 -9.26 -5.95 -3.33
CA LYS A 6 -9.34 -5.97 -4.79
C LYS A 6 -8.91 -4.62 -5.33
N PHE A 7 -7.94 -4.63 -6.23
CA PHE A 7 -7.37 -3.42 -6.82
C PHE A 7 -7.26 -3.58 -8.33
N THR A 8 -7.40 -2.50 -9.07
CA THR A 8 -7.05 -2.50 -10.50
C THR A 8 -5.54 -2.43 -10.67
N GLN A 9 -5.03 -2.81 -11.85
CA GLN A 9 -3.60 -2.63 -12.15
C GLN A 9 -3.13 -1.18 -11.98
N LEU A 10 -3.97 -0.19 -12.29
CA LEU A 10 -3.66 1.22 -12.12
C LEU A 10 -3.50 1.61 -10.64
N GLU A 11 -4.35 1.08 -9.77
CA GLU A 11 -4.26 1.32 -8.33
C GLU A 11 -3.03 0.64 -7.72
N ILE A 12 -2.67 -0.57 -8.19
CA ILE A 12 -1.43 -1.22 -7.79
C ILE A 12 -0.22 -0.38 -8.18
N ASN A 13 -0.18 0.13 -9.41
CA ASN A 13 0.92 0.99 -9.88
C ASN A 13 1.05 2.27 -9.04
N GLU A 14 -0.08 2.92 -8.68
CA GLU A 14 -0.03 4.09 -7.81
C GLU A 14 0.36 3.72 -6.37
N LEU A 15 -0.04 2.55 -5.85
CA LEU A 15 0.41 2.08 -4.55
C LEU A 15 1.92 1.84 -4.52
N ILE A 16 2.50 1.22 -5.56
CA ILE A 16 3.96 1.05 -5.70
C ILE A 16 4.64 2.42 -5.64
N ARG A 17 4.19 3.37 -6.47
CA ARG A 17 4.75 4.73 -6.51
C ARG A 17 4.68 5.43 -5.16
N LEU A 18 3.54 5.32 -4.46
CA LEU A 18 3.36 5.92 -3.14
C LEU A 18 4.23 5.26 -2.07
N ILE A 19 4.44 3.95 -2.12
CA ILE A 19 5.32 3.22 -1.20
C ILE A 19 6.77 3.67 -1.39
N GLU A 20 7.26 3.70 -2.63
CA GLU A 20 8.61 4.17 -2.95
C GLU A 20 8.82 5.62 -2.48
N LEU A 21 7.87 6.50 -2.82
CA LEU A 21 7.92 7.89 -2.40
C LEU A 21 7.93 8.02 -0.87
N ARG A 22 7.12 7.23 -0.16
CA ARG A 22 7.10 7.21 1.31
C ARG A 22 8.46 6.83 1.87
N ASN A 23 9.10 5.81 1.32
CA ASN A 23 10.37 5.27 1.81
C ASN A 23 11.55 6.22 1.58
N GLN A 24 11.47 7.07 0.56
CA GLN A 24 12.43 8.14 0.32
C GLN A 24 12.12 9.45 1.09
N THR A 25 10.94 9.54 1.70
CA THR A 25 10.46 10.75 2.37
C THR A 25 10.73 10.70 3.87
N GLU A 26 11.24 11.80 4.44
CA GLU A 26 11.41 11.98 5.89
C GLU A 26 10.10 11.71 6.66
N SER A 27 10.20 11.07 7.83
CA SER A 27 9.03 10.56 8.58
C SER A 27 7.92 11.60 8.82
N LYS A 28 8.26 12.88 9.04
CA LYS A 28 7.29 13.97 9.26
C LYS A 28 6.41 14.24 8.02
N LYS A 29 6.93 14.00 6.82
CA LYS A 29 6.27 14.26 5.53
C LYS A 29 5.58 13.01 4.96
N GLN A 30 5.71 11.85 5.61
CA GLN A 30 5.09 10.60 5.13
C GLN A 30 3.58 10.53 5.38
N LYS A 31 3.02 11.30 6.32
CA LYS A 31 1.59 11.24 6.65
C LYS A 31 0.68 11.52 5.44
N PRO A 32 0.88 12.61 4.68
CA PRO A 32 0.11 12.86 3.46
C PRO A 32 0.18 11.73 2.43
N ILE A 33 1.32 11.04 2.32
CA ILE A 33 1.50 9.91 1.40
C ILE A 33 0.66 8.71 1.86
N ARG A 34 0.70 8.38 3.16
CA ARG A 34 -0.17 7.34 3.73
C ARG A 34 -1.65 7.66 3.56
N ASP A 35 -2.03 8.92 3.68
CA ASP A 35 -3.43 9.33 3.47
C ASP A 35 -3.87 9.13 2.02
N LYS A 36 -2.99 9.31 1.03
CA LYS A 36 -3.27 8.94 -0.37
C LYS A 36 -3.46 7.43 -0.53
N MET A 37 -2.61 6.61 0.10
CA MET A 37 -2.76 5.14 0.07
C MET A 37 -4.09 4.69 0.70
N ARG A 38 -4.48 5.31 1.82
CA ARG A 38 -5.76 5.05 2.48
C ARG A 38 -6.97 5.44 1.63
N LYS A 39 -6.86 6.52 0.83
CA LYS A 39 -7.89 6.90 -0.15
C LYS A 39 -8.06 5.86 -1.26
N LEU A 40 -6.98 5.16 -1.63
CA LEU A 40 -7.04 4.00 -2.52
C LEU A 40 -7.60 2.74 -1.81
N GLY A 41 -7.88 2.82 -0.51
CA GLY A 41 -8.42 1.72 0.28
C GLY A 41 -7.37 0.74 0.82
N PHE A 42 -6.09 1.12 0.82
CA PHE A 42 -5.00 0.27 1.31
C PHE A 42 -4.51 0.70 2.71
N TYR A 43 -4.55 -0.22 3.69
CA TYR A 43 -4.09 0.03 5.06
C TYR A 43 -3.05 -1.02 5.49
N GLY A 44 -1.77 -0.85 5.10
CA GLY A 44 -0.69 -1.81 5.36
C GLY A 44 -0.64 -2.43 6.77
N ARG A 45 -0.65 -1.59 7.81
CA ARG A 45 -0.62 -2.07 9.21
C ARG A 45 -1.95 -2.66 9.66
N ASP A 46 -3.05 -1.97 9.38
CA ASP A 46 -4.37 -2.35 9.94
C ASP A 46 -4.96 -3.58 9.24
N ASP A 47 -4.69 -3.75 7.94
CA ASP A 47 -5.18 -4.88 7.16
C ASP A 47 -4.22 -6.09 7.20
N TRP A 48 -2.91 -5.83 7.21
CA TRP A 48 -1.89 -6.85 6.94
C TRP A 48 -0.82 -6.98 8.03
N GLY A 49 -0.84 -6.12 9.06
CA GLY A 49 0.15 -6.13 10.15
C GLY A 49 1.52 -5.57 9.77
N ILE A 50 1.66 -4.93 8.61
CA ILE A 50 2.96 -4.49 8.06
C ILE A 50 3.28 -3.07 8.53
N ILE A 51 4.34 -2.93 9.32
CA ILE A 51 4.74 -1.66 9.95
C ILE A 51 5.69 -0.85 9.06
N ASP A 52 6.67 -1.50 8.43
CA ASP A 52 7.64 -0.87 7.53
C ASP A 52 7.45 -1.34 6.08
N LEU A 53 6.28 -1.00 5.53
CA LEU A 53 5.80 -1.50 4.24
C LEU A 53 6.75 -1.19 3.06
N GLN A 54 7.35 -2.22 2.49
CA GLN A 54 8.14 -2.15 1.27
C GLN A 54 7.31 -2.48 0.03
N VAL A 55 7.86 -2.22 -1.16
CA VAL A 55 7.21 -2.63 -2.42
C VAL A 55 7.06 -4.15 -2.47
N ASN A 56 8.08 -4.89 -2.02
CA ASN A 56 8.06 -6.35 -1.97
C ASN A 56 6.93 -6.88 -1.09
N ASP A 57 6.58 -6.19 0.01
CA ASP A 57 5.44 -6.59 0.84
C ASP A 57 4.12 -6.54 0.05
N LEU A 58 3.93 -5.52 -0.80
CA LEU A 58 2.75 -5.42 -1.66
C LEU A 58 2.74 -6.54 -2.71
N ILE A 59 3.89 -6.83 -3.32
CA ILE A 59 4.04 -7.93 -4.29
C ILE A 59 3.73 -9.27 -3.62
N ASP A 60 4.30 -9.53 -2.45
CA ASP A 60 4.04 -10.72 -1.64
C ASP A 60 2.54 -10.91 -1.35
N LEU A 61 1.82 -9.83 -1.05
CA LEU A 61 0.36 -9.90 -0.82
C LEU A 61 -0.39 -10.32 -2.09
N ILE A 62 0.07 -9.89 -3.28
CA ILE A 62 -0.50 -10.27 -4.57
C ILE A 62 -0.18 -11.73 -4.89
N GLU A 63 1.10 -12.13 -4.78
CA GLU A 63 1.55 -13.50 -5.06
C GLU A 63 0.89 -14.53 -4.14
N LYS A 64 0.65 -14.16 -2.88
CA LYS A 64 -0.05 -15.00 -1.90
C LYS A 64 -1.58 -14.93 -2.03
N ASN A 65 -2.11 -14.29 -3.08
CA ASN A 65 -3.54 -14.09 -3.33
C ASN A 65 -4.31 -13.42 -2.17
N ARG A 66 -3.61 -12.67 -1.31
CA ARG A 66 -4.23 -11.85 -0.26
C ARG A 66 -4.82 -10.58 -0.84
N ILE A 67 -4.18 -10.05 -1.89
CA ILE A 67 -4.69 -9.01 -2.77
C ILE A 67 -4.96 -9.62 -4.14
N THR A 68 -6.14 -9.32 -4.70
CA THR A 68 -6.51 -9.69 -6.08
C THR A 68 -6.40 -8.48 -6.99
N VAL A 69 -5.75 -8.64 -8.12
CA VAL A 69 -5.64 -7.63 -9.18
C VAL A 69 -6.60 -8.00 -10.32
N PHE A 70 -7.34 -7.02 -10.85
CA PHE A 70 -8.32 -7.21 -11.93
C PHE A 70 -8.30 -6.08 -12.95
#